data_AF-A0A819V9B6-F1
#
_entry.id   AF-A0A819V9B6-F1
#
_cell.length_a   1.000
_cell.length_b   1.000
_cell.length_c   1.000
_cell.angle_alpha   90.00
_cell.angle_beta   90.00
_cell.angle_gamma   90.00
#
_symmetry.space_group_name_H-M   'P 1'
#
loop_
_entity.id
_entity.type
_entity.pdbx_description
1 polymer ?
#
loop_
_entity_poly.entity_id
_entity_poly.type
_entity_poly.pdbx_seq_one_letter_code
_entity_poly.pdbx_strand_id
1 'polypeptide(L)'
;MTKAELMQLVFTHLPPNEFIVDKVASKYNIETVRIPVKHCVLNPIELGWASLKNYLCQRNVHFRFDYIEQLCNERLAACGPKYASAYFAHIYKQEEIFKTADKNVEEIENDLIDSEDDVDDDTLNDDEVDN
;
A
#
# COMPACT_ATOMS: atom_id res chain seq x y z
N MET A 1 17.85 -9.29 13.65
CA MET A 1 17.62 -8.08 12.82
C MET A 1 16.34 -8.34 12.05
N THR A 2 15.31 -7.54 12.25
CA THR A 2 13.99 -7.78 11.64
C THR A 2 13.98 -7.46 10.15
N LYS A 3 12.97 -7.92 9.42
CA LYS A 3 12.78 -7.57 8.00
C LYS A 3 12.69 -6.06 7.81
N ALA A 4 12.02 -5.37 8.72
CA ALA A 4 11.92 -3.91 8.72
C ALA A 4 13.28 -3.20 8.89
N GLU A 5 14.12 -3.69 9.79
CA GLU A 5 15.48 -3.17 10.00
C GLU A 5 16.37 -3.39 8.77
N LEU A 6 16.29 -4.57 8.15
CA LEU A 6 16.96 -4.89 6.89
C LEU A 6 16.52 -3.96 5.76
N MET A 7 15.21 -3.75 5.60
CA MET A 7 14.66 -2.83 4.60
C MET A 7 15.16 -1.39 4.80
N GLN A 8 15.24 -0.92 6.05
CA GLN A 8 15.76 0.41 6.36
C GLN A 8 17.25 0.55 5.98
N LEU A 9 18.06 -0.47 6.26
CA LEU A 9 19.46 -0.50 5.86
C LEU A 9 19.60 -0.48 4.34
N VAL A 10 18.83 -1.34 3.65
CA VAL A 10 18.78 -1.42 2.19
C VAL A 10 18.43 -0.07 1.58
N PHE A 11 17.39 0.61 2.08
CA PHE A 11 17.01 1.95 1.59
C PHE A 11 18.06 3.03 1.85
N THR A 12 18.88 2.88 2.90
CA THR A 12 19.97 3.83 3.21
C THR A 12 21.13 3.70 2.21
N HIS A 13 21.33 2.49 1.66
CA HIS A 13 22.44 2.20 0.75
C HIS A 13 22.04 2.15 -0.73
N LEU A 14 20.74 2.06 -1.04
CA LEU A 14 20.24 2.15 -2.40
C LEU A 14 20.37 3.59 -2.94
N PRO A 15 20.94 3.79 -4.14
CA PRO A 15 20.91 5.09 -4.77
C PRO A 15 19.46 5.53 -4.99
N PRO A 16 19.13 6.81 -4.72
CA PRO A 16 17.78 7.30 -4.90
C PRO A 16 17.40 7.25 -6.37
N ASN A 17 16.18 6.79 -6.65
CA ASN A 17 15.63 6.85 -8.00
C ASN A 17 15.28 8.31 -8.33
N GLU A 18 15.82 8.83 -9.44
CA GLU A 18 15.47 10.16 -9.92
C GLU A 18 14.28 10.11 -10.89
N PHE A 19 13.19 10.78 -10.51
CA PHE A 19 12.02 10.91 -11.39
C PHE A 19 11.80 12.36 -11.81
N ILE A 20 11.46 12.56 -13.08
CA ILE A 20 11.15 13.90 -13.62
C ILE A 20 9.98 14.54 -12.86
N VAL A 21 8.98 13.75 -12.48
CA VAL A 21 7.82 14.23 -11.72
C VAL A 21 8.24 14.84 -10.37
N ASP A 22 9.21 14.26 -9.68
CA ASP A 22 9.70 14.78 -8.39
C ASP A 22 10.42 16.12 -8.59
N LYS A 23 11.21 16.24 -9.66
CA LYS A 23 11.89 17.50 -10.03
C LYS A 23 10.91 18.61 -10.39
N VAL A 24 9.73 18.26 -10.91
CA VAL A 24 8.68 19.23 -11.22
C VAL A 24 7.92 19.59 -9.95
N ALA A 25 7.51 18.62 -9.13
CA ALA A 25 6.78 18.82 -7.89
C ALA A 25 7.58 19.65 -6.87
N SER A 26 8.89 19.41 -6.76
CA SER A 26 9.78 20.12 -5.83
C SER A 26 9.89 21.62 -6.13
N LYS A 27 9.74 22.04 -7.39
CA LYS A 27 9.70 23.47 -7.76
C LYS A 27 8.52 24.21 -7.13
N TYR A 28 7.48 23.48 -6.71
CA TYR A 28 6.28 24.00 -6.06
C TYR A 28 6.23 23.64 -4.57
N ASN A 29 7.32 23.15 -3.98
CA ASN A 29 7.38 22.63 -2.60
C ASN A 29 6.38 21.51 -2.34
N ILE A 30 6.10 20.68 -3.35
CA ILE A 30 5.21 19.52 -3.23
C ILE A 30 6.06 18.27 -3.04
N GLU A 31 5.84 17.58 -1.93
CA GLU A 31 6.40 16.25 -1.69
C GLU A 31 5.58 15.19 -2.46
N THR A 32 6.27 14.34 -3.21
CA THR A 32 5.61 13.26 -3.97
C THR A 32 5.59 11.98 -3.15
N VAL A 33 4.38 11.52 -2.83
CA VAL A 33 4.16 10.23 -2.14
C VAL A 33 3.95 9.13 -3.18
N ARG A 34 4.67 8.02 -3.05
CA ARG A 34 4.53 6.84 -3.92
C ARG A 34 3.74 5.76 -3.21
N ILE A 35 2.72 5.25 -3.89
CA ILE A 35 1.94 4.10 -3.44
C ILE A 35 2.57 2.79 -3.94
N PRO A 36 2.41 1.68 -3.21
CA PRO A 36 2.80 0.37 -3.70
C PRO A 36 2.08 0.01 -5.00
N VAL A 37 2.81 -0.65 -5.92
CA VAL A 37 2.25 -1.12 -7.20
C VAL A 37 1.08 -2.07 -6.94
N LYS A 38 0.00 -1.96 -7.73
CA LYS A 38 -1.24 -2.77 -7.61
C LYS A 38 -2.04 -2.59 -6.31
N HIS A 39 -1.74 -1.60 -5.48
CA HIS A 39 -2.48 -1.31 -4.24
C HIS A 39 -3.33 -0.04 -4.38
N CYS A 40 -4.22 0.01 -5.37
CA CYS A 40 -5.09 1.17 -5.59
C CYS A 40 -6.01 1.48 -4.40
N VAL A 41 -6.28 0.48 -3.54
CA VAL A 41 -6.99 0.66 -2.26
C VAL A 41 -6.32 1.64 -1.30
N LEU A 42 -5.00 1.87 -1.46
CA LEU A 42 -4.24 2.86 -0.70
C LEU A 42 -4.19 4.24 -1.36
N ASN A 43 -4.87 4.43 -2.49
CA ASN A 43 -4.89 5.69 -3.21
C ASN A 43 -6.21 6.46 -2.94
N PRO A 44 -6.18 7.56 -2.16
CA PRO A 44 -7.39 8.28 -1.77
C PRO A 44 -8.17 8.86 -2.96
N ILE A 45 -7.52 9.13 -4.09
CA ILE A 45 -8.21 9.66 -5.27
C ILE A 45 -9.23 8.67 -5.84
N GLU A 46 -9.04 7.36 -5.62
CA GLU A 46 -9.97 6.32 -6.08
C GLU A 46 -11.34 6.48 -5.41
N LEU A 47 -11.37 6.92 -4.14
CA LEU A 47 -12.61 7.23 -3.42
C LEU A 47 -13.29 8.48 -3.98
N GLY A 48 -12.50 9.49 -4.37
CA GLY A 48 -12.98 10.66 -5.10
C GLY A 48 -13.62 10.28 -6.43
N TRP A 49 -12.94 9.42 -7.20
CA TRP A 49 -13.46 8.88 -8.47
C TRP A 49 -14.71 8.05 -8.28
N ALA A 50 -14.75 7.15 -7.30
CA ALA A 50 -15.94 6.37 -6.98
C ALA A 50 -17.11 7.29 -6.62
N SER A 51 -16.85 8.31 -5.78
CA SER A 51 -17.84 9.31 -5.40
C SER A 51 -18.38 10.08 -6.60
N LEU A 52 -17.52 10.50 -7.53
CA LEU A 52 -17.90 11.23 -8.74
C LEU A 52 -18.72 10.34 -9.67
N LYS A 53 -18.24 9.13 -9.97
CA LYS A 53 -18.94 8.16 -10.83
C LYS A 53 -20.32 7.81 -10.30
N ASN A 54 -20.44 7.60 -8.98
CA ASN A 54 -21.74 7.33 -8.36
C ASN A 54 -22.69 8.52 -8.48
N TYR A 55 -22.20 9.75 -8.30
CA TYR A 55 -22.99 10.95 -8.47
C TYR A 55 -23.53 11.10 -9.90
N LEU A 56 -22.66 10.87 -10.89
CA LEU A 56 -23.01 10.90 -12.31
C LEU A 56 -24.00 9.81 -12.66
N CYS A 57 -23.76 8.56 -12.26
CA CYS A 57 -24.62 7.42 -12.59
C CYS A 57 -26.08 7.64 -12.12
N GLN A 58 -26.26 8.27 -10.95
CA GLN A 58 -27.59 8.55 -10.41
C GLN A 58 -28.34 9.70 -11.10
N ARG A 59 -27.64 10.59 -11.81
CA ARG A 59 -28.21 11.85 -12.34
C ARG A 59 -28.09 12.00 -13.84
N ASN A 60 -27.21 11.25 -14.49
CA ASN A 60 -26.97 11.30 -15.92
C ASN A 60 -28.09 10.56 -16.67
N VAL A 61 -29.23 11.23 -16.79
CA VAL A 61 -30.41 10.75 -17.53
C VAL A 61 -30.36 11.12 -19.01
N HIS A 62 -29.57 12.12 -19.38
CA HIS A 62 -29.55 12.68 -20.74
C HIS A 62 -28.38 12.18 -21.61
N PHE A 63 -27.37 11.54 -21.02
CA PHE A 63 -26.21 10.97 -21.73
C PHE A 63 -25.50 11.95 -22.68
N ARG A 64 -25.49 13.25 -22.35
CA ARG A 64 -24.80 14.30 -23.12
C ARG A 64 -23.56 14.78 -22.38
N PHE A 65 -22.52 15.10 -23.14
CA PHE A 65 -21.23 15.53 -22.60
C PHE A 65 -21.31 16.85 -21.80
N ASP A 66 -22.07 17.83 -22.29
CA ASP A 66 -22.26 19.11 -21.59
C ASP A 66 -22.93 18.92 -20.23
N TYR A 67 -23.91 18.02 -20.16
CA TYR A 67 -24.58 17.68 -18.92
C TYR A 67 -23.67 16.89 -17.96
N ILE A 68 -22.84 15.97 -18.47
CA ILE A 68 -21.84 15.26 -17.67
C ILE A 68 -20.83 16.26 -17.09
N GLU A 69 -20.33 17.20 -17.90
CA GLU A 69 -19.40 18.24 -17.46
C GLU A 69 -20.00 19.10 -16.35
N GLN A 70 -21.25 19.52 -16.50
CA GLN A 70 -21.98 20.25 -15.46
C GLN A 70 -22.05 19.46 -14.14
N LEU A 71 -22.46 18.19 -14.19
CA LEU A 71 -22.56 17.34 -13.00
C LEU A 71 -21.19 17.07 -12.36
N CYS A 72 -20.13 16.95 -13.16
CA CYS A 72 -18.76 16.83 -12.66
C CYS A 72 -18.36 18.08 -11.87
N ASN A 73 -18.54 19.26 -12.44
CA ASN A 73 -18.21 20.52 -11.80
C ASN A 73 -19.02 20.72 -10.51
N GLU A 74 -20.31 20.40 -10.51
CA GLU A 74 -21.15 20.44 -9.31
C GLU A 74 -20.61 19.52 -8.21
N ARG A 75 -20.27 18.27 -8.54
CA ARG A 75 -19.77 17.31 -7.55
C ARG A 75 -18.40 17.69 -7.01
N LEU A 76 -17.50 18.17 -7.87
CA LEU A 76 -16.16 18.63 -7.49
C LEU A 76 -16.24 19.87 -6.60
N ALA A 77 -17.11 20.83 -6.92
CA ALA A 77 -17.35 22.01 -6.07
C ALA A 77 -17.90 21.63 -4.69
N ALA A 78 -18.73 20.59 -4.61
CA ALA A 78 -19.22 20.06 -3.34
C ALA A 78 -18.16 19.25 -2.56
N CYS A 79 -17.07 18.80 -3.21
CA CYS A 79 -16.01 18.01 -2.61
C CYS A 79 -15.06 18.89 -1.79
N GLY A 80 -15.55 19.40 -0.66
CA GLY A 80 -14.76 20.20 0.28
C GLY A 80 -13.86 19.38 1.22
N PRO A 81 -13.18 20.06 2.17
CA PRO A 81 -12.23 19.45 3.10
C PRO A 81 -12.78 18.24 3.87
N LYS A 82 -14.07 18.26 4.23
CA LYS A 82 -14.73 17.15 4.93
C LYS A 82 -14.70 15.84 4.14
N TYR A 83 -14.91 15.90 2.82
CA TYR A 83 -14.85 14.70 1.96
C TYR A 83 -13.42 14.20 1.85
N ALA A 84 -12.46 15.10 1.62
CA ALA A 84 -11.05 14.74 1.57
C ALA A 84 -10.60 14.04 2.87
N SER A 85 -10.89 14.63 4.03
CA SER A 85 -10.58 14.02 5.33
C SER A 85 -11.19 12.64 5.49
N ALA A 86 -12.43 12.42 5.03
CA ALA A 86 -13.07 11.11 5.07
C ALA A 86 -12.38 10.09 4.16
N TYR A 87 -11.91 10.51 2.98
CA TYR A 87 -11.15 9.65 2.07
C TYR A 87 -9.83 9.21 2.69
N PHE A 88 -9.03 10.15 3.21
CA PHE A 88 -7.77 9.82 3.90
C PHE A 88 -8.00 8.96 5.14
N ALA A 89 -9.04 9.23 5.93
CA ALA A 89 -9.40 8.40 7.08
C ALA A 89 -9.74 6.95 6.69
N HIS A 90 -10.34 6.72 5.52
CA HIS A 90 -10.54 5.38 4.99
C HIS A 90 -9.21 4.72 4.62
N ILE A 91 -8.32 5.44 3.93
CA ILE A 91 -7.01 4.92 3.53
C ILE A 91 -6.18 4.53 4.76
N TYR A 92 -6.13 5.35 5.81
CA TYR A 92 -5.42 4.99 7.03
C TYR A 92 -5.91 3.68 7.64
N LYS A 93 -7.23 3.42 7.62
CA LYS A 93 -7.77 2.14 8.08
C LYS A 93 -7.31 0.96 7.22
N GLN A 94 -7.25 1.15 5.90
CA GLN A 94 -6.75 0.13 4.98
C GLN A 94 -5.25 -0.13 5.23
N GLU A 95 -4.47 0.93 5.42
CA GLU A 95 -3.05 0.85 5.73
C GLU A 95 -2.78 0.04 7.01
N GLU A 96 -3.54 0.27 8.07
CA GLU A 96 -3.43 -0.51 9.31
C GLU A 96 -3.72 -2.01 9.09
N ILE A 97 -4.68 -2.36 8.23
CA ILE A 97 -4.95 -3.76 7.89
C ILE A 97 -3.72 -4.40 7.23
N PHE A 98 -3.08 -3.71 6.27
CA PHE A 98 -1.86 -4.22 5.64
C PHE A 98 -0.70 -4.34 6.63
N LYS A 99 -0.52 -3.35 7.50
CA LYS A 99 0.53 -3.39 8.54
C LYS A 99 0.33 -4.55 9.50
N THR A 100 -0.90 -4.81 9.94
CA THR A 100 -1.20 -5.96 10.81
C THR A 100 -0.97 -7.27 10.08
N ALA A 101 -1.40 -7.39 8.82
CA ALA A 101 -1.16 -8.60 8.04
C ALA A 101 0.34 -8.89 7.85
N ASP A 102 1.14 -7.87 7.52
CA ASP A 102 2.59 -8.01 7.31
C ASP A 102 3.30 -8.44 8.61
N LYS A 103 2.92 -7.87 9.76
CA LYS A 103 3.44 -8.30 11.08
C LYS A 103 3.11 -9.75 11.38
N ASN A 104 1.87 -10.16 11.17
CA ASN A 104 1.45 -11.54 11.44
C ASN A 104 2.21 -12.54 10.54
N VAL A 105 2.50 -12.18 9.29
CA VAL A 105 3.29 -13.02 8.39
C VAL A 105 4.74 -13.12 8.86
N GLU A 106 5.36 -12.00 9.27
CA GLU A 106 6.73 -11.99 9.80
C GLU A 106 6.84 -12.85 11.08
N GLU A 107 5.85 -12.80 11.97
CA GLU A 107 5.80 -13.67 13.15
C GLU A 107 5.77 -15.16 12.77
N ILE A 108 4.90 -15.56 11.83
CA ILE A 108 4.81 -16.95 11.37
C ILE A 108 6.10 -17.40 10.67
N GLU A 109 6.70 -16.53 9.84
CA GLU A 109 7.96 -16.83 9.16
C GLU A 109 9.10 -17.08 10.15
N ASN A 110 9.20 -16.26 11.20
CA ASN A 110 10.21 -16.44 12.25
C ASN A 110 9.97 -17.74 13.05
N ASP A 111 8.73 -18.01 13.44
CA ASP A 111 8.39 -19.25 14.16
C ASP A 111 8.76 -20.51 13.35
N LEU A 112 8.58 -20.49 12.03
CA LEU A 112 8.97 -21.59 11.15
C LEU A 112 10.48 -21.79 11.08
N ILE A 113 11.24 -20.70 10.95
CA ILE A 113 12.71 -20.74 10.92
C ILE A 113 13.25 -21.30 12.24
N ASP A 114 12.76 -20.78 13.37
CA ASP A 114 13.19 -21.23 14.70
C ASP A 114 12.85 -22.71 14.94
N SER A 115 11.82 -23.24 14.29
CA SER A 115 11.45 -24.66 14.39
C SER A 115 12.30 -25.61 13.52
N GLU A 116 12.98 -25.12 12.49
CA GLU A 116 13.86 -25.92 11.62
C GLU A 116 15.26 -26.11 12.24
N ASP A 117 15.70 -25.20 13.11
CA ASP A 117 17.00 -25.28 13.80
C ASP A 117 17.02 -26.31 14.95
N ASP A 118 15.86 -26.81 15.40
CA ASP A 118 15.72 -27.82 16.45
C ASP A 118 15.74 -29.28 15.93
N VAL A 119 15.96 -29.50 14.63
CA VAL A 119 16.17 -30.85 14.08
C VAL A 119 17.65 -31.23 14.21
N ASP A 120 18.02 -31.67 15.40
CA ASP A 120 19.33 -32.25 15.71
C ASP A 120 19.55 -33.49 14.81
N ASP A 121 20.47 -33.38 13.85
CA ASP A 121 20.95 -34.48 12.99
C ASP A 121 21.86 -35.44 13.79
N ASP A 122 21.38 -35.87 14.95
CA ASP A 122 22.04 -36.86 15.80
C ASP A 122 21.47 -38.25 15.45
N THR A 123 21.71 -38.70 14.22
CA THR A 123 21.72 -40.14 13.90
C THR A 123 23.03 -40.57 13.25
N LEU A 124 24.14 -40.37 13.97
CA LEU A 124 25.31 -41.24 13.85
C LEU A 124 25.18 -42.38 14.87
N ASN A 125 24.39 -43.39 14.53
CA ASN A 125 24.48 -44.70 15.15
C ASN A 125 24.83 -45.72 14.08
N ASP A 126 26.12 -46.01 13.96
CA ASP A 126 26.62 -47.30 13.46
C ASP A 126 27.79 -47.71 14.37
N ASP A 127 27.46 -48.00 15.63
CA ASP A 127 28.34 -48.77 16.52
C ASP A 127 28.11 -50.26 16.28
N GLU A 128 29.14 -50.90 15.70
CA GLU A 128 29.55 -52.31 15.75
C GLU A 128 28.50 -53.36 15.28
N VAL A 129 28.83 -54.44 14.58
CA VAL A 129 29.66 -55.57 15.03
C VAL A 129 30.03 -56.48 13.84
N ASP A 130 31.24 -57.03 13.89
CA ASP A 130 31.57 -58.48 13.84
C ASP A 130 32.57 -58.99 12.78
N ASN A 131 33.58 -59.68 13.32
CA ASN A 131 34.71 -60.48 12.78
C ASN A 131 35.95 -59.80 12.21
#